data_AF-A0A9D6MAE5-F1
#
_entry.id   AF-A0A9D6MAE5-F1
#
_cell.length_a   1.000
_cell.length_b   1.000
_cell.length_c   1.000
_cell.angle_alpha   90.00
_cell.angle_beta   90.00
_cell.angle_gamma   90.00
#
_symmetry.space_group_name_H-M   'P 1'
#
loop_
_entity.id
_entity.type
_entity.pdbx_description
1 polymer ?
#
loop_
_entity_poly.entity_id
_entity_poly.type
_entity_poly.pdbx_seq_one_letter_code
_entity_poly.pdbx_strand_id
1 'polypeptide(L)'
;MASFQPPYIKLYETGELPKRTESLNKILEDCCLCPRNCRVNRFAGQKGVCRVGSMPMVSSFHAHFGEERPLVGYYGSGTIFLTYCNLKCIFCQNYDISHLGEGKEVSVEEIGAMMISLMRQG
;
A
#
# COMPACT_ATOMS: atom_id res chain seq x y z
N MET A 1 28.52 -16.71 3.60
CA MET A 1 27.05 -16.62 3.77
C MET A 1 26.47 -16.35 2.39
N ALA A 2 25.54 -17.17 1.90
CA ALA A 2 24.87 -16.84 0.64
C ALA A 2 24.16 -15.49 0.80
N SER A 3 24.31 -14.59 -0.17
CA SER A 3 23.62 -13.31 -0.17
C SER A 3 22.11 -13.58 -0.25
N PHE A 4 21.36 -13.13 0.75
CA PHE A 4 19.90 -13.17 0.67
C PHE A 4 19.44 -12.29 -0.50
N GLN A 5 18.72 -12.89 -1.45
CA GLN A 5 18.11 -12.17 -2.56
C GLN A 5 16.61 -12.07 -2.32
N PRO A 6 16.04 -10.85 -2.25
CA PRO A 6 14.60 -10.69 -2.09
C PRO A 6 13.82 -11.33 -3.26
N PRO A 7 12.71 -12.05 -3.00
CA PRO A 7 11.96 -12.78 -4.04
C PRO A 7 11.44 -11.90 -5.18
N TYR A 8 11.18 -10.61 -4.92
CA TYR A 8 10.69 -9.68 -5.93
C TYR A 8 11.70 -9.45 -7.06
N ILE A 9 13.01 -9.63 -6.82
CA ILE A 9 14.04 -9.49 -7.86
C ILE A 9 13.85 -10.58 -8.92
N LYS A 10 13.71 -11.84 -8.48
CA LYS A 10 13.44 -12.95 -9.40
C LYS A 10 12.13 -12.74 -10.16
N LEU A 11 11.07 -12.29 -9.49
CA LEU A 11 9.77 -12.03 -10.14
C LEU A 11 9.86 -10.92 -11.19
N TYR A 12 10.71 -9.92 -10.97
CA TYR A 12 11.00 -8.88 -11.95
C TYR A 12 11.75 -9.45 -13.15
N GLU A 13 12.86 -10.16 -12.91
CA GLU A 13 13.72 -10.75 -13.95
C GLU A 13 12.98 -11.74 -14.85
N THR A 14 12.07 -12.55 -14.28
CA THR A 14 11.27 -13.51 -15.04
C THR A 14 10.08 -12.89 -15.77
N GLY A 15 9.85 -11.58 -15.63
CA GLY A 15 8.69 -10.89 -16.20
C GLY A 15 7.35 -11.28 -15.56
N GLU A 16 7.37 -11.84 -14.35
CA GLU A 16 6.17 -12.24 -13.61
C GLU A 16 5.50 -11.03 -12.94
N LEU A 17 6.29 -10.06 -12.45
CA LEU A 17 5.73 -8.83 -11.87
C LEU A 17 4.83 -8.06 -12.85
N PRO A 18 5.26 -7.75 -14.10
CA PRO A 18 4.39 -7.08 -15.07
C PRO A 18 3.07 -7.82 -15.34
N LYS A 19 3.10 -9.17 -15.42
CA LYS A 19 1.89 -9.99 -15.63
C LYS A 19 0.90 -9.86 -14.47
N ARG A 20 1.42 -9.85 -13.23
CA ARG A 20 0.61 -9.65 -12.03
C ARG A 20 0.04 -8.23 -11.99
N THR A 21 0.84 -7.22 -12.32
CA THR A 21 0.38 -5.83 -12.40
C THR A 21 -0.74 -5.68 -13.41
N GLU A 22 -0.62 -6.26 -14.61
CA GLU A 22 -1.68 -6.24 -15.62
C GLU A 22 -2.98 -6.88 -15.10
N SER A 23 -2.86 -8.03 -14.43
CA SER A 23 -4.00 -8.74 -13.84
C SER A 23 -4.67 -7.92 -12.73
N LEU A 24 -3.88 -7.26 -11.88
CA LEU A 24 -4.37 -6.39 -10.82
C LEU A 24 -5.05 -5.13 -11.39
N ASN A 25 -4.51 -4.55 -12.46
CA ASN A 25 -5.13 -3.41 -13.14
C ASN A 25 -6.51 -3.77 -13.70
N LYS A 26 -6.67 -4.96 -14.31
CA LYS A 26 -7.99 -5.44 -14.76
C LYS A 26 -8.99 -5.53 -13.61
N ILE A 27 -8.56 -5.93 -12.41
CA ILE A 27 -9.44 -5.93 -11.23
C ILE A 27 -9.87 -4.50 -10.85
N LEU A 28 -9.06 -3.47 -11.08
CA LEU A 28 -9.44 -2.09 -10.77
C LEU A 28 -10.52 -1.52 -11.71
N GLU A 29 -10.73 -2.11 -12.89
CA GLU A 29 -11.82 -1.77 -13.81
C GLU A 29 -13.19 -2.27 -13.31
N ASP A 30 -13.22 -3.36 -12.56
CA ASP A 30 -14.41 -3.95 -11.91
C ASP A 30 -14.09 -4.33 -10.45
N CYS A 31 -13.89 -3.33 -9.59
CA CYS A 31 -13.23 -3.53 -8.31
C CYS A 31 -14.01 -4.42 -7.32
N CYS A 32 -13.45 -5.61 -7.08
CA CYS A 32 -13.95 -6.63 -6.15
C CYS A 32 -12.95 -6.99 -5.02
N LEU A 33 -11.90 -6.18 -4.81
CA LEU A 33 -10.82 -6.43 -3.84
C LEU A 33 -11.25 -6.49 -2.36
N CYS A 34 -12.50 -6.13 -2.03
CA CYS A 34 -13.01 -6.23 -0.67
C CYS A 34 -14.41 -6.85 -0.65
N PRO A 35 -14.86 -7.38 0.50
CA PRO A 35 -16.17 -8.06 0.62
C PRO A 35 -17.39 -7.21 0.26
N ARG A 36 -17.24 -5.88 0.12
CA ARG A 36 -18.33 -4.99 -0.31
C ARG A 36 -18.67 -5.14 -1.80
N ASN A 37 -17.76 -5.69 -2.60
CA ASN A 37 -17.96 -6.02 -4.01
C ASN A 37 -18.65 -4.89 -4.83
N CYS A 38 -18.16 -3.66 -4.70
CA CYS A 38 -18.84 -2.49 -5.27
C CYS A 38 -18.71 -2.36 -6.79
N ARG A 39 -17.81 -3.11 -7.44
CA ARG A 39 -17.72 -3.19 -8.92
C ARG A 39 -17.53 -1.85 -9.62
N VAL A 40 -16.87 -0.91 -8.94
CA VAL A 40 -16.59 0.42 -9.48
C VAL A 40 -15.33 0.36 -10.34
N ASN A 41 -15.32 1.13 -11.41
CA ASN A 41 -14.15 1.33 -12.26
C ASN A 41 -13.29 2.47 -11.69
N ARG A 42 -12.14 2.12 -11.09
CA ARG A 42 -11.22 3.08 -10.47
C ARG A 42 -10.58 4.01 -11.49
N PHE A 43 -10.29 3.52 -12.69
CA PHE A 43 -9.69 4.32 -13.76
C PHE A 43 -10.67 5.33 -14.35
N ALA A 44 -11.98 5.07 -14.25
CA ALA A 44 -13.03 6.05 -14.57
C ALA A 44 -13.26 7.08 -13.44
N GLY A 45 -12.41 7.10 -12.41
CA GLY A 45 -12.54 7.98 -11.25
C GLY A 45 -13.63 7.58 -10.25
N GLN A 46 -14.24 6.41 -10.42
CA GLN A 46 -15.33 5.97 -9.55
C GLN A 46 -14.81 5.50 -8.18
N LYS A 47 -15.54 5.89 -7.13
CA LYS A 47 -15.20 5.59 -5.74
C LYS A 47 -16.32 4.80 -5.09
N GLY A 48 -15.98 3.63 -4.55
CA GLY A 48 -16.88 2.84 -3.71
C GLY A 48 -16.91 3.36 -2.27
N VAL A 49 -17.51 2.59 -1.35
CA VAL A 49 -17.60 2.94 0.08
C VAL A 49 -16.23 3.15 0.75
N CYS A 50 -15.19 2.47 0.27
CA CYS A 50 -13.83 2.69 0.76
C CYS A 50 -13.23 4.04 0.32
N ARG A 51 -13.76 4.69 -0.72
CA ARG A 51 -13.29 5.97 -1.30
C ARG A 51 -11.88 5.98 -1.91
N VAL A 52 -11.15 4.88 -1.86
CA VAL A 52 -9.86 4.71 -2.54
C VAL A 52 -10.05 4.87 -4.06
N GLY A 53 -9.17 5.63 -4.72
CA GLY A 53 -9.13 5.85 -6.17
C GLY A 53 -8.27 4.83 -6.91
N SER A 54 -7.77 5.20 -8.10
CA SER A 54 -6.77 4.43 -8.86
C SER A 54 -5.33 4.68 -8.38
N MET A 55 -5.09 5.83 -7.74
CA MET A 55 -3.79 6.19 -7.19
C MET A 55 -3.74 5.98 -5.68
N PRO A 56 -2.59 5.61 -5.12
CA PRO A 56 -2.40 5.51 -3.68
C PRO A 56 -2.56 6.86 -2.98
N MET A 57 -3.03 6.81 -1.73
CA MET A 57 -3.10 7.98 -0.86
C MET A 57 -2.34 7.69 0.43
N VAL A 58 -1.31 8.48 0.71
CA VAL A 58 -0.39 8.30 1.83
C VAL A 58 -0.62 9.40 2.86
N SER A 59 -0.84 9.01 4.12
CA SER A 59 -0.95 9.94 5.23
C SER A 59 0.43 10.34 5.75
N SER A 60 1.31 9.37 5.95
CA SER A 60 2.65 9.58 6.51
C SER A 60 3.56 8.41 6.19
N PHE A 61 4.87 8.64 6.28
CA PHE A 61 5.88 7.58 6.27
C PHE A 61 7.02 7.95 7.21
N HIS A 62 7.54 7.00 7.97
CA HIS A 62 8.61 7.24 8.95
C HIS A 62 9.27 5.92 9.36
N ALA A 63 10.49 6.01 9.89
CA ALA A 63 11.08 4.90 10.62
C ALA A 63 10.23 4.59 11.87
N HIS A 64 10.08 3.32 12.18
CA HIS A 64 9.24 2.84 13.26
C HIS A 64 9.99 1.80 14.10
N PHE A 65 10.15 2.12 15.38
CA PHE A 65 10.91 1.31 16.34
C PHE A 65 10.00 0.67 17.41
N GLY A 66 8.68 0.89 17.30
CA GLY A 66 7.69 0.43 18.26
C GLY A 66 6.99 -0.88 17.88
N GLU A 67 7.34 -1.48 16.74
CA GLU A 67 6.74 -2.75 16.30
C GLU A 67 7.19 -3.92 17.19
N GLU A 68 6.50 -5.05 17.12
CA GLU A 68 6.88 -6.24 17.86
C GLU A 68 8.31 -6.69 17.52
N ARG A 69 9.02 -7.25 18.51
CA ARG A 69 10.41 -7.75 18.36
C ARG A 69 10.71 -8.56 17.09
N PRO A 70 9.84 -9.50 16.62
CA PRO A 70 10.10 -10.22 15.38
C PRO A 70 10.04 -9.37 14.10
N LEU A 71 9.42 -8.19 14.15
CA LEU A 71 9.16 -7.33 12.99
C LEU A 71 10.12 -6.13 12.90
N VAL A 72 10.62 -5.61 14.03
CA VAL A 72 11.62 -4.53 14.05
C VAL A 72 13.03 -4.98 13.65
N GLY A 73 13.29 -6.29 13.64
CA GLY A 73 14.61 -6.84 13.35
C GLY A 73 15.70 -6.20 14.22
N TYR A 74 16.77 -5.68 13.58
CA TYR A 74 17.89 -5.03 14.26
C TYR A 74 17.91 -3.50 14.12
N TYR A 75 17.24 -2.96 13.10
CA TYR A 75 17.33 -1.55 12.71
C TYR A 75 15.97 -0.84 12.66
N GLY A 76 14.93 -1.46 13.23
CA GLY A 76 13.55 -0.98 13.14
C GLY A 76 12.84 -1.43 11.85
N SER A 77 11.65 -0.90 11.63
CA SER A 77 10.87 -1.09 10.42
C SER A 77 10.58 0.24 9.74
N GLY A 78 10.44 0.23 8.41
CA GLY A 78 9.91 1.38 7.67
C GLY A 78 8.40 1.28 7.57
N THR A 79 7.69 2.33 7.99
CA THR A 79 6.22 2.37 7.91
C THR A 79 5.76 3.40 6.89
N ILE A 80 4.79 3.01 6.05
CA ILE A 80 4.04 3.89 5.15
C ILE A 80 2.56 3.72 5.49
N PHE A 81 1.94 4.75 6.05
CA PHE A 81 0.51 4.75 6.38
C PHE A 81 -0.31 5.15 5.15
N LEU A 82 -1.06 4.17 4.63
CA LEU A 82 -2.06 4.41 3.59
C LEU A 82 -3.35 4.97 4.17
N THR A 83 -4.08 5.66 3.32
CA THR A 83 -5.31 6.37 3.65
C THR A 83 -6.53 5.61 3.14
N TYR A 84 -7.64 5.75 3.87
CA TYR A 84 -8.89 5.02 3.71
C TYR A 84 -8.87 3.53 4.06
N CYS A 85 -10.04 3.06 4.49
CA CYS A 85 -10.30 1.66 4.76
C CYS A 85 -11.64 1.26 4.07
N ASN A 86 -11.67 0.14 3.34
CA ASN A 86 -12.89 -0.69 3.36
C ASN A 86 -13.00 -1.21 4.80
N LEU A 87 -14.09 -1.61 5.43
CA LEU A 87 -14.22 -1.51 6.92
C LEU A 87 -14.44 -0.04 7.33
N LYS A 88 -15.28 0.14 8.34
CA LYS A 88 -15.71 1.44 8.89
C LYS A 88 -15.98 1.25 10.38
N CYS A 89 -14.94 0.81 11.09
CA CYS A 89 -15.06 0.41 12.48
C CYS A 89 -15.46 1.62 13.34
N ILE A 90 -16.45 1.44 14.22
CA ILE A 90 -16.88 2.50 15.15
C ILE A 90 -15.81 2.85 16.20
N PHE A 91 -14.84 1.95 16.40
CA PHE A 91 -13.71 2.07 17.32
C PHE A 91 -12.38 2.28 16.59
N CYS A 92 -12.41 2.86 15.39
CA CYS A 92 -11.20 3.02 14.58
C CYS A 92 -10.18 3.95 15.29
N GLN A 93 -9.02 3.41 15.67
CA GLN A 93 -7.92 4.20 16.25
C GLN A 93 -7.30 5.17 15.23
N ASN A 94 -7.34 4.81 13.95
CA ASN A 94 -6.82 5.58 12.84
C ASN A 94 -7.95 6.31 12.10
N TYR A 95 -8.93 6.84 12.82
CA TYR A 95 -10.15 7.42 12.24
C TYR A 95 -9.83 8.51 11.22
N ASP A 96 -8.93 9.43 11.54
CA ASP A 96 -8.61 10.58 10.68
C ASP A 96 -8.12 10.10 9.30
N ILE A 97 -7.21 9.12 9.24
CA ILE A 97 -6.69 8.61 7.97
C ILE A 97 -7.62 7.57 7.32
N SER A 98 -8.31 6.74 8.09
CA SER A 98 -9.14 5.63 7.56
C SER A 98 -10.56 6.05 7.17
N HIS A 99 -11.10 7.03 7.89
CA HIS A 99 -12.47 7.53 7.77
C HIS A 99 -12.58 8.97 7.30
N LEU A 100 -11.61 9.85 7.54
CA LEU A 100 -11.65 11.22 6.97
C LEU A 100 -10.85 11.30 5.68
N GLY A 101 -9.84 10.46 5.54
CA GLY A 101 -9.03 10.42 4.34
C GLY A 101 -7.87 11.41 4.36
N GLU A 102 -7.36 11.71 5.55
CA GLU A 102 -6.22 12.60 5.71
C GLU A 102 -4.97 11.98 5.10
N GLY A 103 -4.40 12.69 4.12
CA GLY A 103 -3.23 12.26 3.37
C GLY A 103 -3.12 12.97 2.04
N LYS A 104 -2.19 12.51 1.20
CA LYS A 104 -1.95 13.02 -0.14
C LYS A 104 -1.99 11.89 -1.15
N GLU A 105 -2.63 12.14 -2.28
CA GLU A 105 -2.49 11.26 -3.44
C GLU A 105 -1.05 11.34 -3.93
N VAL A 106 -0.45 10.17 -4.21
CA VAL A 106 0.95 10.04 -4.61
C VAL A 106 1.09 9.04 -5.75
N SER A 107 2.15 9.17 -6.53
CA SER A 107 2.50 8.23 -7.59
C SER A 107 3.10 6.93 -7.03
N VAL A 108 3.12 5.88 -7.85
CA VAL A 108 3.77 4.61 -7.48
C VAL A 108 5.29 4.77 -7.35
N GLU A 109 5.87 5.67 -8.16
CA GLU A 109 7.28 6.06 -8.09
C GLU A 109 7.58 6.80 -6.78
N GLU A 110 6.68 7.68 -6.32
CA GLU A 110 6.82 8.36 -5.03
C GLU A 110 6.79 7.37 -3.87
N ILE A 111 5.91 6.37 -3.89
CA ILE A 111 5.94 5.28 -2.88
C ILE A 111 7.25 4.52 -2.94
N GLY A 112 7.75 4.19 -4.13
CA GLY A 112 9.06 3.55 -4.29
C GLY A 112 10.18 4.38 -3.68
N ALA A 113 10.17 5.70 -3.91
CA ALA A 113 11.12 6.62 -3.31
C ALA A 113 11.01 6.67 -1.77
N MET A 114 9.79 6.64 -1.22
CA MET A 114 9.57 6.54 0.24
C MET A 114 10.17 5.25 0.80
N MET A 115 9.93 4.11 0.16
CA MET A 115 10.49 2.81 0.58
C MET A 115 12.03 2.82 0.60
N ILE A 116 12.66 3.35 -0.45
CA ILE A 116 14.14 3.47 -0.51
C ILE A 116 14.67 4.47 0.52
N SER A 117 13.96 5.58 0.75
CA SER A 117 14.31 6.55 1.79
C SER A 117 14.30 5.91 3.17
N LEU A 118 13.25 5.13 3.49
CA LEU A 118 13.14 4.42 4.77
C LEU A 118 14.23 3.37 4.94
N MET A 119 14.53 2.59 3.88
CA MET A 119 15.62 1.60 3.89
C MET A 119 16.99 2.24 4.18
N ARG A 120 17.20 3.52 3.83
CA ARG A 120 18.47 4.21 4.10
C ARG A 120 18.56 4.79 5.52
N GLN A 121 17.45 4.86 6.24
CA GLN A 121 17.40 5.42 7.60
C GLN A 121 17.76 4.38 8.69
N GLY A 122 17.90 3.10 8.33
CA GLY A 122 18.27 2.01 9.23
C GLY A 122 18.66 0.76 8.47
#